data_AF-A0AAU3R0P2-F1
#
_entry.id   AF-A0AAU3R0P2-F1
#
_cell.length_a   1.000
_cell.length_b   1.000
_cell.length_c   1.000
_cell.angle_alpha   90.00
_cell.angle_beta   90.00
_cell.angle_gamma   90.00
#
_symmetry.space_group_name_H-M   'P 1'
#
loop_
_entity.id
_entity.type
_entity.pdbx_description
1 polymer ?
#
loop_
_entity_poly.entity_id
_entity_poly.type
_entity_poly.pdbx_seq_one_letter_code
_entity_poly.pdbx_strand_id
1 'polypeptide(L)'
;MPSAAVNSRVPKDTQDTDPSPATLSHVSVSIDTVRGKVCSEWHRRPDGRIDLTVTVPYNTEAEIWVPTQNKPVTASRGVAFVRDDTFGGAVRPGY
;
A
#
# COMPACT_ATOMS: atom_id res chain seq x y z
N MET A 1 1.74 -6.44 19.26
CA MET A 1 0.63 -5.83 18.49
C MET A 1 1.00 -4.39 18.19
N PRO A 2 1.22 -3.93 16.95
CA PRO A 2 1.21 -2.50 16.68
C PRO A 2 -0.22 -2.07 16.37
N SER A 3 -0.77 -1.24 17.25
CA SER A 3 -1.96 -0.44 16.99
C SER A 3 -1.50 0.78 16.19
N ALA A 4 -1.81 0.83 14.89
CA ALA A 4 -1.66 2.06 14.14
C ALA A 4 -2.87 2.94 14.45
N ALA A 5 -2.62 4.11 15.05
CA ALA A 5 -3.63 5.12 15.31
C ALA A 5 -4.08 5.78 14.00
N VAL A 6 -4.82 5.05 13.17
CA VAL A 6 -5.38 5.58 11.92
C VAL A 6 -6.71 6.33 12.19
N ASN A 7 -7.23 6.24 13.42
CA ASN A 7 -8.49 6.86 13.86
C ASN A 7 -8.30 7.74 15.11
N SER A 8 -7.32 8.66 15.12
CA SER A 8 -7.07 9.54 16.27
C SER A 8 -8.13 10.62 16.50
N ARG A 9 -9.19 10.69 15.68
CA ARG A 9 -10.29 11.64 15.85
C ARG A 9 -11.62 10.91 15.82
N VAL A 10 -12.36 10.97 16.92
CA VAL A 10 -13.78 10.60 16.96
C VAL A 10 -14.56 11.75 16.31
N PRO A 11 -15.30 11.51 15.21
CA PRO A 11 -16.15 12.54 14.61
C PRO A 11 -17.15 13.05 15.65
N LYS A 12 -17.28 14.37 15.78
CA LYS A 12 -18.12 14.99 16.82
C LYS A 12 -19.60 15.08 16.41
N ASP A 13 -19.90 14.97 15.12
CA ASP A 13 -21.25 14.99 14.57
C ASP A 13 -21.30 14.32 13.18
N THR A 14 -22.49 13.95 12.74
CA THR A 14 -22.82 13.34 11.43
C THR A 14 -22.52 14.26 10.25
N GLN A 15 -22.25 15.56 10.47
CA GLN A 15 -21.83 16.52 9.44
C GLN A 15 -20.30 16.62 9.24
N ASP A 16 -19.49 15.86 9.99
CA ASP A 16 -18.03 15.82 9.82
C ASP A 16 -17.67 15.14 8.48
N THR A 17 -17.66 15.95 7.41
CA THR A 17 -17.54 15.50 6.01
C THR A 17 -16.09 15.36 5.55
N ASP A 18 -15.11 15.41 6.46
CA ASP A 18 -13.73 15.14 6.08
C ASP A 18 -13.02 14.15 7.01
N PRO A 19 -13.42 12.88 7.01
CA PRO A 19 -12.56 11.80 7.47
C PRO A 19 -11.52 11.46 6.40
N SER A 20 -11.02 12.41 5.60
CA SER A 20 -9.86 12.11 4.75
C SER A 20 -8.70 11.84 5.69
N PRO A 21 -8.14 10.62 5.68
CA PRO A 21 -6.92 10.37 6.42
C PRO A 21 -5.90 11.39 5.97
N ALA A 22 -5.16 11.98 6.92
CA ALA A 22 -4.02 12.82 6.57
C ALA A 22 -3.20 12.08 5.50
N THR A 23 -2.82 12.77 4.43
CA THR A 23 -2.08 12.16 3.33
C THR A 23 -0.78 11.56 3.87
N LEU A 24 -0.74 10.24 3.97
CA LEU A 24 0.44 9.51 4.39
C LEU A 24 1.51 9.68 3.31
N SER A 25 2.68 10.20 3.71
CA SER A 25 3.86 10.33 2.85
C SER A 25 4.81 9.14 2.99
N HIS A 26 4.74 8.43 4.12
CA HIS A 26 5.61 7.31 4.45
C HIS A 26 4.89 6.31 5.35
N VAL A 27 5.08 5.02 5.09
CA VAL A 27 4.69 3.92 5.98
C VAL A 27 5.79 2.86 5.95
N SER A 28 6.09 2.29 7.11
CA SER A 28 7.05 1.19 7.25
C SER A 28 6.51 0.14 8.22
N VAL A 29 6.68 -1.14 7.89
CA VAL A 29 6.32 -2.27 8.73
C VAL A 29 7.37 -3.37 8.60
N SER A 30 7.64 -4.04 9.72
CA SER A 30 8.51 -5.21 9.81
C SER A 30 7.88 -6.26 10.71
N ILE A 31 7.95 -7.52 10.30
CA ILE A 31 7.46 -8.66 11.06
C ILE A 31 8.52 -9.76 10.99
N ASP A 32 8.91 -10.29 12.15
CA ASP A 32 9.76 -11.46 12.24
C ASP A 32 8.90 -12.73 12.13
N THR A 33 9.09 -13.47 11.04
CA THR A 33 8.43 -14.76 10.81
C THR A 33 9.37 -15.91 11.16
N VAL A 34 8.84 -17.13 11.23
CA VAL A 34 9.66 -18.34 11.39
C VAL A 34 10.69 -18.54 10.25
N ARG A 35 10.46 -17.92 9.08
CA ARG A 35 11.36 -17.98 7.91
C ARG A 35 12.33 -16.80 7.83
N GLY A 36 12.27 -15.87 8.79
CA GLY A 36 13.06 -14.64 8.80
C GLY A 36 12.19 -13.39 8.69
N LYS A 37 12.85 -12.25 8.53
CA LYS A 37 12.21 -10.94 8.56
C LYS A 37 11.51 -10.62 7.23
N VAL A 38 10.24 -10.24 7.32
CA VAL A 38 9.47 -9.64 6.22
C VAL A 38 9.34 -8.15 6.51
N CYS A 39 9.64 -7.31 5.51
CA CYS A 39 9.46 -5.86 5.61
C CYS A 39 8.70 -5.31 4.41
N SER A 40 7.91 -4.27 4.64
CA SER A 40 7.32 -3.45 3.58
C SER A 40 7.44 -1.99 4.00
N GLU A 41 8.01 -1.18 3.12
CA GLU A 41 8.16 0.25 3.31
C GLU A 41 7.82 0.97 2.02
N TRP A 42 7.03 2.05 2.13
CA TRP A 42 6.77 2.90 0.99
C TRP A 42 6.87 4.39 1.29
N HIS A 43 7.33 5.15 0.29
CA HIS A 43 7.45 6.60 0.31
C HIS A 43 6.74 7.21 -0.88
N ARG A 44 6.00 8.29 -0.66
CA ARG A 44 5.41 9.08 -1.75
C ARG A 44 6.46 10.05 -2.30
N ARG A 45 6.69 9.98 -3.60
CA ARG A 45 7.58 10.91 -4.31
C ARG A 45 6.90 12.25 -4.60
N PRO A 46 7.68 13.34 -4.77
CA PRO A 46 7.14 14.63 -5.19
C PRO A 46 6.39 14.61 -6.54
N ASP A 47 6.74 13.68 -7.44
CA ASP A 47 6.09 13.49 -8.75
C ASP A 47 4.79 12.67 -8.68
N GLY A 48 4.35 12.31 -7.47
CA GLY A 48 3.14 11.53 -7.23
C GLY A 48 3.31 10.02 -7.41
N ARG A 49 4.51 9.51 -7.71
CA ARG A 49 4.81 8.07 -7.69
C ARG A 49 5.02 7.58 -6.26
N ILE A 50 5.05 6.27 -6.10
CA ILE A 50 5.36 5.60 -4.83
C ILE A 50 6.62 4.76 -5.03
N ASP A 51 7.57 4.90 -4.13
CA ASP A 51 8.67 3.94 -3.97
C ASP A 51 8.26 2.89 -2.96
N LEU A 52 8.23 1.63 -3.38
CA LEU A 52 7.92 0.49 -2.52
C LEU A 52 9.15 -0.41 -2.40
N THR A 53 9.61 -0.63 -1.18
CA THR A 53 10.68 -1.59 -0.85
C THR A 53 10.08 -2.74 -0.06
N VAL A 54 10.26 -3.96 -0.56
CA VAL A 54 9.81 -5.19 0.11
C VAL A 54 11.00 -6.09 0.37
N THR A 55 11.11 -6.59 1.59
CA THR A 55 12.07 -7.63 1.97
C THR A 55 11.33 -8.95 2.10
N VAL A 56 11.67 -9.91 1.25
CA VAL A 56 11.17 -11.29 1.28
C VAL A 56 12.32 -12.19 1.73
N PRO A 57 12.17 -12.99 2.80
CA PRO A 57 13.23 -13.89 3.24
C PRO A 57 13.48 -15.02 2.24
N TYR A 58 14.65 -15.65 2.34
CA TYR A 58 15.02 -16.76 1.48
C TYR A 58 14.02 -17.94 1.60
N ASN A 59 13.86 -18.67 0.50
CA ASN A 59 12.99 -19.85 0.42
C ASN A 59 11.52 -19.55 0.78
N THR A 60 11.04 -18.36 0.40
CA THR A 60 9.64 -17.95 0.51
C THR A 60 9.20 -17.22 -0.76
N GLU A 61 7.89 -17.21 -1.01
CA GLU A 61 7.26 -16.49 -2.11
C GLU A 61 6.34 -15.40 -1.54
N ALA A 62 6.17 -14.31 -2.30
CA ALA A 62 5.26 -13.22 -1.94
C ALA A 62 4.57 -12.66 -3.20
N GLU A 63 3.30 -12.33 -3.07
CA GLU A 63 2.56 -11.56 -4.06
C GLU A 63 2.46 -10.09 -3.62
N ILE A 64 2.92 -9.18 -4.48
CA ILE A 64 2.96 -7.74 -4.18
C ILE A 64 1.91 -7.04 -5.05
N TRP A 65 0.96 -6.39 -4.39
CA TRP A 65 -0.10 -5.63 -5.05
C TRP A 65 0.23 -4.14 -5.05
N VAL A 66 0.33 -3.54 -6.23
CA VAL A 66 0.65 -2.12 -6.39
C VAL A 66 -0.52 -1.41 -7.07
N PRO A 67 -1.12 -0.38 -6.46
CA PRO A 67 -2.13 0.43 -7.13
C PRO A 67 -1.48 1.25 -8.24
N THR A 68 -1.80 0.91 -9.50
CA THR A 68 -1.11 1.47 -10.68
C THR A 68 -1.74 2.76 -11.19
N GLN A 69 -3.04 2.99 -10.96
CA GLN A 69 -3.80 4.09 -11.58
C GLN A 69 -3.55 4.19 -13.10
N ASN A 70 -3.47 3.04 -13.79
CA ASN A 70 -3.11 2.93 -15.21
C ASN A 70 -1.69 3.46 -15.56
N LYS A 71 -0.80 3.60 -14.59
CA LYS A 71 0.61 3.98 -14.79
C LYS A 71 1.50 2.73 -14.75
N PRO A 72 2.60 2.71 -15.52
CA PRO A 72 3.51 1.56 -15.52
C PRO A 72 4.22 1.39 -14.18
N VAL A 73 4.40 0.13 -13.77
CA VAL A 73 5.19 -0.26 -12.59
C VAL A 73 6.59 -0.67 -13.04
N THR A 74 7.62 -0.12 -12.38
CA THR A 74 9.01 -0.56 -12.59
C THR A 74 9.38 -1.52 -11.46
N ALA A 75 9.55 -2.79 -11.77
CA ALA A 75 9.92 -3.82 -10.80
C ALA A 75 11.41 -4.16 -10.87
N SER A 76 11.99 -4.54 -9.73
CA SER A 76 13.37 -5.02 -9.64
C SER A 76 13.53 -6.41 -10.24
N ARG A 77 14.78 -6.82 -10.51
CA ARG A 77 15.07 -8.18 -11.00
C ARG A 77 14.61 -9.22 -9.96
N GLY A 78 13.99 -10.29 -10.44
CA GLY A 78 13.42 -11.34 -9.58
C GLY A 78 11.93 -11.15 -9.25
N VAL A 79 11.31 -10.06 -9.72
CA VAL A 79 9.87 -9.84 -9.64
C VAL A 79 9.24 -10.08 -11.02
N ALA A 80 8.16 -10.85 -11.06
CA ALA A 80 7.38 -11.10 -12.26
C ALA A 80 5.96 -10.52 -12.11
N PHE A 81 5.43 -9.94 -13.18
CA PHE A 81 4.03 -9.53 -13.24
C PHE A 81 3.14 -10.78 -13.29
N VAL A 82 2.19 -10.87 -12.37
CA VAL A 82 1.25 -12.00 -12.27
C VAL A 82 -0.08 -11.66 -12.94
N ARG A 83 -0.72 -10.56 -12.52
CA ARG A 83 -2.02 -10.11 -13.03
C ARG A 83 -2.29 -8.64 -12.71
N ASP A 84 -3.27 -8.08 -13.42
CA ASP A 84 -3.93 -6.82 -13.09
C ASP A 84 -5.35 -7.15 -12.68
N ASP A 85 -5.71 -6.82 -11.44
CA ASP A 85 -7.09 -6.94 -10.97
C ASP A 85 -7.57 -5.57 -10.50
N THR A 86 -8.77 -5.18 -10.95
CA THR A 86 -9.43 -3.98 -10.43
C THR A 86 -10.14 -4.34 -9.12
N PHE A 87 -9.47 -4.10 -7.99
CA PHE A 87 -10.09 -4.14 -6.67
C PHE A 87 -10.16 -2.73 -6.07
N GLY A 88 -11.40 -2.28 -5.82
CA GLY A 88 -11.71 -0.91 -5.40
C GLY A 88 -12.83 -0.37 -6.30
N GLY A 89 -14.05 -0.35 -5.79
CA GLY A 89 -15.30 -0.13 -6.54
C GLY A 89 -15.47 1.25 -7.18
N ALA A 90 -14.64 1.60 -8.16
CA ALA A 90 -14.95 2.65 -9.10
C ALA A 90 -15.88 2.08 -10.17
N VAL A 91 -17.19 2.27 -9.98
CA VAL A 91 -18.19 2.10 -11.04
C VAL A 91 -17.76 2.97 -12.23
N ARG A 92 -17.56 2.36 -13.40
CA ARG A 92 -17.41 3.09 -14.65
C ARG A 92 -18.75 3.76 -14.98
N PRO A 93 -18.83 5.10 -15.14
CA PRO A 93 -20.03 5.69 -15.75
C PRO A 93 -20.05 5.25 -17.21
N GLY A 94 -21.08 4.47 -17.57
CA GLY A 94 -21.37 4.10 -18.95
C GLY A 94 -21.85 5.31 -19.74
N TYR A 95 -21.47 5.34 -21.02
CA TYR A 95 -22.01 6.23 -22.06
C TYR A 95 -23.49 5.98 -22.31
#